data_AF-A0A850QWZ8-F1
#
_entry.id   AF-A0A850QWZ8-F1
#
_cell.length_a   1.000
_cell.length_b   1.000
_cell.length_c   1.000
_cell.angle_alpha   90.00
_cell.angle_beta   90.00
_cell.angle_gamma   90.00
#
_symmetry.space_group_name_H-M   'P 1'
#
loop_
_entity.id
_entity.type
_entity.pdbx_description
1 polymer ?
#
loop_
_entity_poly.entity_id
_entity_poly.type
_entity_poly.pdbx_seq_one_letter_code
_entity_poly.pdbx_strand_id
1 'polypeptide(L)'
;MEKLDLDKAQQIERLYATPPVYEWELIVNPDSSRTKGAIILFIMTAFVGFLLIGFSWLALVPAVVGAFMSPWYRYLLNADKRYYYAINQYGMYSTEEQIIPEIAYTIVRYSAWVGCGICLFAAILVGPIAFVGAGGA
;
A
#
# COMPACT_ATOMS: atom_id res chain seq x y z
N MET A 1 0.61 10.09 38.81
CA MET A 1 0.93 9.84 37.39
C MET A 1 0.01 10.62 36.48
N GLU A 2 -1.32 10.54 36.67
CA GLU A 2 -2.34 11.26 35.87
C GLU A 2 -2.10 12.78 35.65
N LYS A 3 -1.66 13.53 36.68
CA LYS A 3 -1.36 14.97 36.52
C LYS A 3 -0.16 15.27 35.61
N LEU A 4 0.81 14.36 35.54
CA LEU A 4 2.00 14.51 34.69
C LEU A 4 1.64 14.25 33.22
N ASP A 5 0.75 13.29 32.98
CA ASP A 5 0.28 12.94 31.62
C ASP A 5 -0.58 14.05 31.02
N LEU A 6 -1.40 14.71 31.84
CA LEU A 6 -2.23 15.84 31.42
C LEU A 6 -1.39 17.07 31.00
N ASP A 7 -0.32 17.36 31.74
CA ASP A 7 0.59 18.48 31.43
C ASP A 7 1.34 18.23 30.11
N LYS A 8 1.79 16.99 29.88
CA LYS A 8 2.44 16.61 28.62
C LYS A 8 1.49 16.69 27.42
N ALA A 9 0.23 16.28 27.58
CA ALA A 9 -0.78 16.41 26.52
C ALA A 9 -1.01 17.88 26.15
N GLN A 10 -1.12 18.76 27.15
CA GLN A 10 -1.25 20.21 26.93
C GLN A 10 -0.03 20.82 26.24
N GLN A 11 1.19 20.36 26.57
CA GLN A 11 2.41 20.83 25.89
C GLN A 11 2.43 20.42 24.42
N ILE A 12 2.01 19.20 24.10
CA ILE A 12 1.91 18.72 22.71
C ILE A 12 0.87 19.54 21.93
N GLU A 13 -0.29 19.83 22.53
CA GLU A 13 -1.32 20.64 21.89
C GLU A 13 -0.82 22.06 21.57
N ARG A 14 -0.11 22.69 22.51
CA ARG A 14 0.51 24.02 22.31
C ARG A 14 1.60 24.00 21.24
N LEU A 15 2.33 22.90 21.11
CA LEU A 15 3.37 22.71 20.11
C LEU A 15 2.78 22.72 18.68
N TYR A 16 1.63 22.05 18.47
CA TYR A 16 0.92 22.04 17.19
C TYR A 16 0.11 23.30 16.92
N ALA A 17 -0.41 23.97 17.95
CA ALA A 17 -1.24 25.18 17.79
C ALA A 17 -0.43 26.45 17.45
N THR A 18 0.86 26.47 17.80
CA THR A 18 1.72 27.63 17.59
C THR A 18 2.42 27.54 16.23
N PRO A 19 2.46 28.61 15.42
CA PRO A 19 3.13 28.58 14.12
C PRO A 19 4.63 28.30 14.26
N PRO A 20 5.21 27.44 13.42
CA PRO A 20 6.63 27.10 13.49
C PRO A 20 7.50 28.27 13.00
N VAL A 21 8.68 28.40 13.60
CA VAL A 21 9.66 29.45 13.27
C VAL A 21 10.53 29.03 12.10
N TYR A 22 10.84 27.73 12.02
CA TYR A 22 11.62 27.14 10.95
C TYR A 22 10.93 25.86 10.48
N GLU A 23 10.77 25.76 9.16
CA GLU A 23 10.23 24.60 8.47
C GLU A 23 11.23 24.14 7.42
N TRP A 24 11.44 22.83 7.30
CA TRP A 24 12.15 22.27 6.17
C TRP A 24 11.59 20.90 5.80
N GLU A 25 11.68 20.61 4.51
CA GLU A 25 11.27 19.34 3.95
C GLU A 25 12.52 18.54 3.59
N LEU A 26 12.63 17.33 4.12
CA LEU A 26 13.63 16.36 3.70
C LEU A 26 12.99 15.35 2.76
N ILE A 27 13.19 15.57 1.46
CA ILE A 27 12.85 14.60 0.43
C ILE A 27 14.00 13.59 0.39
N VAL A 28 13.81 12.47 1.09
CA VAL A 28 14.74 11.34 1.00
C VAL A 28 14.65 10.79 -0.41
N ASN A 29 15.77 10.80 -1.15
CA ASN A 29 15.83 10.29 -2.51
C ASN A 29 15.37 8.81 -2.50
N PRO A 30 14.44 8.39 -3.39
CA PRO A 30 14.00 7.00 -3.48
C PRO A 30 15.19 6.05 -3.51
N ASP A 31 15.20 5.09 -2.59
CA ASP A 31 16.23 4.09 -2.52
C ASP A 31 16.09 3.12 -3.70
N SER A 32 17.16 2.94 -4.48
CA SER A 32 17.09 2.04 -5.64
C SER A 32 16.85 0.57 -5.24
N SER A 33 17.13 0.20 -3.99
CA SER A 33 16.90 -1.13 -3.42
C SER A 33 15.43 -1.55 -3.48
N ARG A 34 14.49 -0.66 -3.13
CA ARG A 34 13.06 -0.96 -3.21
C ARG A 34 12.59 -1.20 -4.64
N THR A 35 13.08 -0.41 -5.60
CA THR A 35 12.76 -0.61 -7.02
C THR A 35 13.37 -1.90 -7.56
N LYS A 36 14.61 -2.22 -7.17
CA LYS A 36 15.26 -3.51 -7.49
C LYS A 36 14.47 -4.70 -6.93
N GLY A 37 13.98 -4.60 -5.69
CA GLY A 37 13.17 -5.65 -5.07
C GLY A 37 11.88 -5.94 -5.84
N ALA A 38 11.17 -4.90 -6.30
CA ALA A 38 9.96 -5.07 -7.11
C ALA A 38 10.24 -5.73 -8.48
N ILE A 39 11.35 -5.36 -9.13
CA ILE A 39 11.77 -5.97 -10.40
C ILE A 39 12.17 -7.43 -10.20
N ILE A 40 12.92 -7.74 -9.13
CA ILE A 40 13.29 -9.11 -8.79
C ILE A 40 12.03 -9.96 -8.55
N LEU A 41 11.06 -9.43 -7.81
CA LEU A 41 9.79 -10.12 -7.58
C LEU A 41 9.07 -10.43 -8.91
N PHE A 42 8.98 -9.46 -9.82
CA PHE A 42 8.38 -9.66 -11.14
C PHE A 42 9.08 -10.77 -11.94
N ILE A 43 10.41 -10.70 -12.03
CA ILE A 43 11.21 -11.68 -12.79
C ILE A 43 11.06 -13.07 -12.16
N MET A 44 11.09 -13.17 -10.84
CA MET A 44 10.94 -14.46 -10.15
C MET A 44 9.55 -15.06 -10.39
N THR A 45 8.48 -14.28 -10.28
CA THR A 45 7.12 -14.78 -10.54
C THR A 45 6.95 -15.22 -11.99
N ALA A 46 7.47 -14.44 -12.95
CA ALA A 46 7.42 -14.79 -14.37
C ALA A 46 8.25 -16.04 -14.69
N PHE A 47 9.44 -16.14 -14.11
CA PHE A 47 10.36 -17.28 -14.33
C PHE A 47 9.81 -18.57 -13.74
N VAL A 48 9.31 -18.54 -12.49
CA VAL A 48 8.66 -19.70 -11.86
C VAL A 48 7.41 -20.10 -12.66
N GLY A 49 6.58 -19.14 -13.06
CA GLY A 49 5.42 -19.39 -13.90
C GLY A 49 5.78 -20.06 -15.22
N PHE A 50 6.85 -19.60 -15.87
CA PHE A 50 7.38 -20.19 -17.10
C PHE A 50 7.90 -21.62 -16.89
N LEU A 51 8.61 -21.89 -15.78
CA LEU A 51 9.11 -23.23 -15.47
C LEU A 51 7.98 -24.23 -15.19
N LEU A 52 6.91 -23.80 -14.51
CA LEU A 52 5.79 -24.67 -14.14
C LEU A 52 4.85 -24.98 -15.32
N ILE A 53 4.63 -24.00 -16.20
CA ILE A 53 3.62 -24.08 -17.27
C ILE A 53 4.26 -24.40 -18.63
N GLY A 54 5.57 -24.18 -18.77
CA GLY A 54 6.32 -24.39 -20.01
C GLY A 54 6.08 -23.30 -21.06
N PHE A 55 6.53 -23.55 -22.28
CA PHE A 55 6.34 -22.62 -23.40
C PHE A 55 4.93 -22.73 -23.97
N SER A 56 3.97 -22.11 -23.28
CA SER A 56 2.58 -22.03 -23.71
C SER A 56 2.01 -20.64 -23.43
N TRP A 57 0.90 -20.29 -24.12
CA TRP A 57 0.19 -19.03 -23.87
C TRP A 57 -0.24 -18.88 -22.40
N LEU A 58 -0.51 -19.99 -21.72
CA LEU A 58 -0.87 -20.01 -20.30
C LEU A 58 0.25 -19.50 -19.39
N ALA A 59 1.52 -19.56 -19.82
CA ALA A 59 2.64 -19.00 -19.08
C ALA A 59 2.62 -17.46 -19.01
N LEU A 60 1.82 -16.80 -19.85
CA LEU A 60 1.61 -15.35 -19.76
C LEU A 60 0.77 -14.96 -18.54
N VAL A 61 -0.09 -15.85 -18.04
CA VAL A 61 -0.94 -15.58 -16.87
C VAL A 61 -0.12 -15.16 -15.64
N PRO A 62 0.87 -15.95 -15.17
CA PRO A 62 1.70 -15.54 -14.04
C PRO A 62 2.55 -14.30 -14.33
N ALA A 63 2.95 -14.06 -15.58
CA ALA A 63 3.64 -12.84 -15.96
C ALA A 63 2.74 -11.60 -15.84
N VAL A 64 1.48 -11.67 -16.28
CA VAL A 64 0.50 -10.59 -16.12
C VAL A 64 0.23 -10.34 -14.63
N VAL A 65 0.03 -11.40 -13.85
CA VAL A 65 -0.18 -11.28 -12.39
C VAL A 65 1.03 -10.63 -11.72
N GLY A 66 2.26 -11.04 -12.07
CA GLY A 66 3.48 -10.41 -11.57
C GLY A 66 3.59 -8.94 -11.97
N ALA A 67 3.18 -8.59 -13.20
CA ALA A 67 3.20 -7.21 -13.69
C ALA A 67 2.23 -6.31 -12.92
N PHE A 68 1.09 -6.85 -12.46
CA PHE A 68 0.15 -6.14 -11.59
C PHE A 68 0.60 -6.09 -10.12
N MET A 69 1.21 -7.16 -9.61
CA MET A 69 1.66 -7.24 -8.21
C MET A 69 2.94 -6.43 -7.93
N SER A 70 3.86 -6.32 -8.89
CA SER A 70 5.14 -5.64 -8.66
C SER A 70 5.04 -4.13 -8.38
N PRO A 71 4.20 -3.33 -9.07
CA PRO A 71 3.96 -1.93 -8.70
C PRO A 71 3.23 -1.84 -7.36
N TRP A 72 2.33 -2.79 -7.08
CA TRP A 72 1.62 -2.87 -5.81
C TRP A 72 2.61 -3.00 -4.64
N TYR A 73 3.56 -3.94 -4.76
CA TYR A 73 4.63 -4.12 -3.78
C TYR A 73 5.51 -2.88 -3.64
N ARG A 74 5.84 -2.20 -4.76
CA ARG A 74 6.70 -1.00 -4.72
C ARG A 74 6.01 0.20 -4.08
N TYR A 75 4.76 0.49 -4.46
CA TYR A 75 4.11 1.76 -4.10
C TYR A 75 3.27 1.68 -2.83
N LEU A 76 2.76 0.51 -2.42
CA LEU A 76 1.88 0.39 -1.25
C LEU A 76 2.59 -0.15 -0.03
N LEU A 77 3.35 -1.24 -0.20
CA LEU A 77 4.12 -1.82 0.91
C LEU A 77 5.42 -1.04 1.15
N ASN A 78 5.97 -0.45 0.09
CA ASN A 78 7.25 0.24 0.10
C ASN A 78 7.14 1.70 -0.38
N ALA A 79 6.07 2.41 0.02
CA ALA A 79 5.89 3.82 -0.32
C ALA A 79 7.09 4.67 0.12
N ASP A 80 7.46 5.64 -0.71
CA ASP A 80 8.50 6.61 -0.37
C ASP A 80 7.97 7.57 0.72
N LYS A 81 8.85 7.93 1.65
CA LYS A 81 8.50 8.76 2.81
C LYS A 81 9.08 10.16 2.62
N ARG A 82 8.24 11.16 2.85
CA ARG A 82 8.64 12.57 3.02
C ARG A 82 8.68 12.87 4.50
N TYR A 83 9.75 13.52 4.94
CA TYR A 83 9.90 13.94 6.33
C TYR A 83 9.77 15.47 6.37
N TYR A 84 8.76 15.95 7.08
CA TYR A 84 8.57 17.36 7.37
C TYR A 84 9.05 17.63 8.79
N TYR A 85 9.97 18.58 8.93
CA TYR A 85 10.49 18.98 10.21
C TYR A 85 10.13 20.43 10.47
N ALA A 86 9.55 20.68 11.64
CA ALA A 86 9.19 22.01 12.08
C ALA A 86 9.71 22.25 13.49
N ILE A 87 10.38 23.39 13.69
CA ILE A 87 10.87 23.83 14.99
C ILE A 87 10.04 25.02 15.46
N ASN A 88 9.65 24.94 16.73
CA ASN A 88 8.94 25.97 17.45
C ASN A 88 9.63 26.30 18.79
N GLN A 89 9.21 27.38 19.43
CA GLN A 89 9.71 27.86 20.72
C GLN A 89 9.47 26.84 21.85
N TYR A 90 8.45 25.98 21.70
CA TYR A 90 8.09 24.94 22.65
C TYR A 90 8.76 23.58 22.36
N GLY A 91 9.35 23.39 21.17
CA GLY A 91 9.98 22.12 20.78
C GLY A 91 10.05 21.88 19.28
N MET A 92 10.50 20.68 18.90
CA MET A 92 10.58 20.21 17.52
C MET A 92 9.57 19.08 17.31
N TYR A 93 8.85 19.11 16.19
CA TYR A 93 8.04 17.98 15.75
C TYR A 93 8.43 17.55 14.34
N SER A 94 8.30 16.25 14.09
CA SER A 94 8.58 15.61 12.81
C SER A 94 7.32 14.91 12.35
N THR A 95 6.85 15.25 11.17
CA THR A 95 5.72 14.58 10.52
C THR A 95 6.26 13.71 9.41
N GLU A 96 6.02 12.39 9.50
CA GLU A 96 6.28 11.46 8.40
C GLU A 96 5.04 11.38 7.51
N GLU A 97 5.16 11.78 6.25
CA GLU A 97 4.10 11.63 5.27
C GLU A 97 4.48 10.58 4.22
N GLN A 98 3.58 9.65 3.94
CA GLN A 98 3.76 8.68 2.88
C GLN A 98 3.36 9.29 1.54
N ILE A 99 4.30 9.39 0.62
CA ILE A 99 4.07 9.95 -0.71
C ILE A 99 3.55 8.81 -1.58
N ILE A 100 2.26 8.53 -1.49
CA ILE A 100 1.62 7.63 -2.43
C ILE A 100 1.26 8.45 -3.66
N PRO A 101 1.83 8.17 -4.84
CA PRO A 101 1.47 8.91 -6.04
C PRO A 101 -0.03 8.75 -6.31
N GLU A 102 -0.70 9.84 -6.70
CA GLU A 102 -2.16 9.89 -6.86
C GLU A 102 -2.68 8.82 -7.84
N ILE A 103 -1.87 8.47 -8.84
CA ILE A 103 -2.14 7.39 -9.79
C ILE A 103 -2.23 6.02 -9.09
N ALA A 104 -1.32 5.73 -8.15
CA ALA A 104 -1.28 4.45 -7.44
C ALA A 104 -2.48 4.34 -6.49
N TYR A 105 -2.81 5.42 -5.78
CA TYR A 105 -4.00 5.47 -4.93
C TYR A 105 -5.29 5.21 -5.73
N THR A 106 -5.40 5.83 -6.90
CA THR A 106 -6.56 5.66 -7.79
C THR A 106 -6.68 4.22 -8.28
N ILE A 107 -5.58 3.63 -8.77
CA ILE A 107 -5.55 2.22 -9.23
C ILE A 107 -5.98 1.29 -8.11
N VAL A 108 -5.48 1.50 -6.89
CA VAL A 108 -5.80 0.68 -5.72
C VAL A 108 -7.27 0.72 -5.37
N ARG A 109 -7.83 1.94 -5.40
CA ARG A 109 -9.24 2.15 -5.14
C ARG A 109 -10.11 1.44 -6.19
N TYR A 110 -9.75 1.55 -7.46
CA TYR A 110 -10.48 0.85 -8.53
C TYR A 110 -10.34 -0.67 -8.41
N SER A 111 -9.15 -1.21 -8.13
CA SER A 111 -8.97 -2.65 -7.98
C SER A 111 -9.70 -3.20 -6.76
N ALA A 112 -9.78 -2.44 -5.66
CA ALA A 112 -10.58 -2.81 -4.49
C ALA A 112 -12.08 -2.88 -4.83
N TRP A 113 -12.58 -1.92 -5.62
CA TRP A 113 -13.95 -1.94 -6.13
C TRP A 113 -14.21 -3.15 -7.04
N VAL A 114 -13.30 -3.43 -7.97
CA VAL A 114 -13.39 -4.60 -8.86
C VAL A 114 -13.37 -5.90 -8.05
N GLY A 115 -12.46 -6.03 -7.09
CA GLY A 115 -12.37 -7.20 -6.22
C GLY A 115 -13.63 -7.40 -5.39
N CYS A 116 -14.17 -6.33 -4.79
CA CYS A 116 -15.43 -6.39 -4.05
C CYS A 116 -16.59 -6.84 -4.95
N GLY A 117 -16.67 -6.29 -6.17
CA GLY A 117 -17.65 -6.70 -7.18
C GLY A 117 -17.55 -8.20 -7.50
N ILE A 118 -16.34 -8.69 -7.82
CA ILE A 118 -16.10 -10.11 -8.12
C ILE A 118 -16.51 -11.01 -6.95
N CYS A 119 -16.17 -10.63 -5.71
CA CYS A 119 -16.58 -11.38 -4.52
C CYS A 119 -18.10 -11.44 -4.37
N LEU A 120 -18.80 -10.33 -4.60
CA LEU A 120 -20.26 -10.28 -4.53
C LEU A 120 -20.91 -11.15 -5.63
N PHE A 121 -20.40 -11.06 -6.86
CA PHE A 121 -20.84 -11.91 -7.97
C PHE A 121 -20.61 -13.39 -7.68
N ALA A 122 -19.43 -13.74 -7.13
CA ALA A 122 -19.13 -15.10 -6.73
C ALA A 122 -20.10 -15.60 -5.65
N ALA A 123 -20.40 -14.81 -4.63
CA ALA A 123 -21.38 -15.18 -3.59
C ALA A 123 -22.80 -15.38 -4.17
N ILE A 124 -23.21 -14.52 -5.10
CA ILE A 124 -24.53 -14.60 -5.75
C ILE A 124 -24.63 -15.80 -6.71
N LEU A 125 -23.55 -16.22 -7.35
CA LEU A 125 -23.56 -17.38 -8.26
C LEU A 125 -23.30 -18.70 -7.53
N VAL A 126 -22.29 -18.74 -6.67
CA VAL A 126 -21.90 -19.92 -5.90
C VAL A 126 -22.93 -20.24 -4.83
N GLY A 127 -23.56 -19.22 -4.22
CA GLY A 127 -24.60 -19.40 -3.21
C GLY A 127 -25.75 -20.29 -3.70
N PRO A 128 -26.48 -19.91 -4.78
CA PRO A 128 -27.55 -20.72 -5.36
C PRO A 128 -27.07 -22.08 -5.86
N ILE A 129 -25.90 -22.16 -6.52
CA ILE A 129 -25.35 -23.43 -7.02
C ILE A 129 -25.06 -24.40 -5.87
N ALA A 130 -24.62 -23.91 -4.70
CA ALA A 130 -24.41 -24.73 -3.51
C ALA A 130 -25.71 -25.33 -2.95
N PHE A 131 -26.87 -24.68 -3.14
CA PHE A 131 -28.18 -25.24 -2.74
C PHE A 131 -28.80 -26.15 -3.81
N VAL A 132 -28.48 -25.95 -5.09
CA VAL A 132 -28.95 -26.81 -6.19
C VAL A 132 -28.27 -28.19 -6.18
N GLY A 133 -27.05 -28.29 -5.65
CA GLY A 133 -26.31 -29.57 -5.51
C GLY A 133 -26.76 -30.47 -4.35
N ALA A 134 -27.53 -29.97 -3.39
CA ALA A 134 -28.03 -30.76 -2.25
C ALA A 134 -29.44 -31.36 -2.47
N GLY A 135 -30.02 -31.20 -3.67
CA GLY A 135 -31.41 -31.58 -3.96
C GLY A 135 -31.68 -32.16 -5.34
N GLY A 136 -30.69 -32.75 -6.01
CA GLY A 136 -30.84 -33.34 -7.34
C GLY A 136 -30.13 -34.69 -7.49
N ALA A 137 -30.80 -35.75 -7.02
CA ALA A 137 -30.45 -37.19 -7.07
C ALA A 137 -29.37 -37.68 -6.09
#